data_AF-A0A8C8DQS6-F1
#
_entry.id   AF-A0A8C8DQS6-F1
#
_cell.length_a   1.000
_cell.length_b   1.000
_cell.length_c   1.000
_cell.angle_alpha   90.00
_cell.angle_beta   90.00
_cell.angle_gamma   90.00
#
_symmetry.space_group_name_H-M   'P 1'
#
loop_
_entity.id
_entity.type
_entity.pdbx_description
1 polymer ?
#
loop_
_entity_poly.entity_id
_entity_poly.type
_entity_poly.pdbx_seq_one_letter_code
_entity_poly.pdbx_strand_id
1 'polypeptide(L)'
;MRLMIPCRALTCSHLQCFDATLYIQMNEKKPTWVCPVCDKKAPYEHLIIDGLFVEILNSCMDCDEIQFKEDGSWAPMRNLCHFLGQRFCRRSLTHVRERLQSARSSSEVLLSCGRTIGVE
;
A
#
# COMPACT_ATOMS: atom_id res chain seq x y z
N MET A 1 4.33 0.08 -11.82
CA MET A 1 3.80 -1.30 -11.93
C MET A 1 2.79 -1.48 -10.81
N ARG A 2 1.61 -2.01 -11.10
CA ARG A 2 0.59 -2.31 -10.09
C ARG A 2 1.00 -3.54 -9.28
N LEU A 3 0.81 -3.52 -7.97
CA LEU A 3 1.03 -4.68 -7.12
C LEU A 3 0.06 -5.80 -7.50
N MET A 4 0.57 -7.02 -7.63
CA MET A 4 -0.25 -8.21 -7.87
C MET A 4 -0.49 -8.96 -6.56
N ILE A 5 0.55 -9.11 -5.75
CA ILE A 5 0.47 -9.75 -4.43
C ILE A 5 1.04 -8.78 -3.39
N PRO A 6 0.19 -7.95 -2.75
CA PRO A 6 0.65 -6.97 -1.76
C PRO A 6 1.18 -7.69 -0.53
N CYS A 7 2.47 -7.50 -0.25
CA CYS A 7 3.17 -8.16 0.82
C CYS A 7 3.98 -7.16 1.65
N ARG A 8 4.10 -7.43 2.95
CA ARG A 8 4.99 -6.73 3.86
C ARG A 8 5.50 -7.69 4.92
N ALA A 9 6.57 -7.35 5.63
CA ALA A 9 7.00 -8.12 6.79
C ALA A 9 6.29 -7.66 8.06
N LEU A 10 6.05 -8.57 9.00
CA LEU A 10 5.51 -8.25 10.34
C LEU A 10 6.39 -7.26 11.11
N THR A 11 7.69 -7.25 10.83
CA THR A 11 8.69 -6.35 11.44
C THR A 11 8.66 -4.93 10.86
N CYS A 12 7.89 -4.69 9.80
CA CYS A 12 7.78 -3.37 9.17
C CYS A 12 6.81 -2.44 9.92
N SER A 13 7.27 -1.22 10.19
CA SER A 13 6.49 -0.14 10.79
C SER A 13 5.78 0.76 9.76
N HIS A 14 5.81 0.39 8.47
CA HIS A 14 5.14 1.11 7.38
C HIS A 14 3.94 0.32 6.85
N LEU A 15 3.00 1.05 6.22
CA LEU A 15 1.83 0.48 5.55
C LEU A 15 2.10 0.09 4.09
N GLN A 16 3.07 0.75 3.44
CA GLN A 16 3.38 0.51 2.03
C GLN A 16 3.76 -0.96 1.80
N CYS A 17 3.05 -1.64 0.90
CA CYS A 17 3.36 -3.00 0.48
C CYS A 17 4.33 -3.03 -0.70
N PHE A 18 5.05 -4.13 -0.84
CA PHE A 18 5.81 -4.50 -2.03
C PHE A 18 5.22 -5.77 -2.66
N ASP A 19 5.59 -6.09 -3.90
CA ASP A 19 5.06 -7.28 -4.58
C ASP A 19 5.80 -8.55 -4.13
N ALA A 20 5.06 -9.55 -3.64
CA ALA A 20 5.64 -10.77 -3.10
C ALA A 20 6.43 -11.57 -4.15
N THR A 21 5.90 -11.67 -5.37
CA THR A 21 6.53 -12.46 -6.45
C THR A 21 7.86 -11.84 -6.81
N LEU A 22 7.89 -10.53 -7.03
CA LEU A 22 9.12 -9.83 -7.35
C LEU A 22 10.13 -9.92 -6.19
N TYR A 23 9.66 -9.79 -4.94
CA TYR A 23 10.50 -9.88 -3.76
C TYR A 23 11.21 -11.24 -3.64
N ILE A 24 10.47 -12.34 -3.83
CA ILE A 24 11.03 -13.70 -3.78
C ILE A 24 12.03 -13.91 -4.93
N GLN A 25 11.69 -13.49 -6.15
CA GLN A 25 12.59 -13.60 -7.30
C GLN A 25 13.91 -12.82 -7.10
N MET A 26 13.85 -11.65 -6.47
CA MET A 26 15.06 -10.88 -6.13
C MET A 26 15.92 -11.63 -5.10
N ASN A 27 15.29 -12.21 -4.07
CA ASN A 27 16.01 -12.95 -3.02
C ASN A 27 16.53 -14.31 -3.48
N GLU A 28 15.90 -14.93 -4.48
CA GLU A 28 16.43 -16.12 -5.15
C GLU A 28 17.76 -15.81 -5.86
N LYS A 29 17.86 -14.65 -6.53
CA LYS A 29 19.11 -14.20 -7.17
C LYS A 29 20.17 -13.76 -6.15
N LYS A 30 19.76 -12.99 -5.14
CA LYS A 30 20.64 -12.49 -4.08
C LYS A 30 19.88 -12.44 -2.76
N PRO A 31 20.10 -13.38 -1.83
CA PRO A 31 19.28 -13.52 -0.62
C PRO A 31 19.65 -12.48 0.45
N THR A 32 19.26 -11.22 0.24
CA THR A 32 19.51 -10.14 1.21
C THR A 32 18.50 -10.13 2.34
N TRP A 33 17.25 -10.51 2.04
CA TRP A 33 16.09 -10.51 2.94
C TRP A 33 15.90 -9.16 3.65
N VAL A 34 15.99 -8.10 2.85
CA VAL A 34 15.83 -6.70 3.27
C VAL A 34 14.58 -6.12 2.63
N CYS A 35 13.76 -5.42 3.40
CA CYS A 35 12.54 -4.77 2.92
C CYS A 35 12.90 -3.65 1.93
N PRO A 36 12.35 -3.63 0.71
CA PRO A 36 12.67 -2.60 -0.29
C PRO A 36 12.06 -1.22 0.01
N VAL A 37 11.24 -1.10 1.06
CA VAL A 37 10.58 0.15 1.46
C VAL A 37 11.32 0.84 2.60
N CYS A 38 11.85 0.08 3.57
CA CYS A 38 12.43 0.65 4.80
C CYS A 38 13.79 0.09 5.19
N ASP A 39 14.40 -0.74 4.33
CA ASP A 39 15.72 -1.34 4.50
C ASP A 39 15.92 -2.19 5.78
N LYS A 40 14.84 -2.49 6.51
CA LYS A 40 14.85 -3.41 7.67
C LYS A 40 14.84 -4.87 7.22
N LYS A 41 15.24 -5.77 8.12
CA LYS A 41 15.17 -7.22 7.89
C LYS A 41 13.72 -7.68 7.68
N ALA A 42 13.50 -8.41 6.60
CA ALA A 42 12.24 -8.97 6.16
C ALA A 42 12.45 -10.43 5.70
N PRO A 43 12.76 -11.35 6.64
CA PRO A 43 12.97 -12.76 6.30
C PRO A 43 11.66 -13.40 5.83
N TYR A 44 11.76 -14.49 5.06
CA TYR A 44 10.63 -15.17 4.42
C TYR A 44 9.51 -15.52 5.43
N GLU A 45 9.91 -15.99 6.61
CA GLU A 45 9.01 -16.46 7.67
C GLU A 45 8.16 -15.34 8.28
N HIS A 46 8.57 -14.08 8.08
CA HIS A 46 7.85 -12.91 8.58
C HIS A 46 7.04 -12.20 7.50
N LEU A 47 7.06 -12.69 6.25
CA LEU A 47 6.27 -12.13 5.16
C LEU A 47 4.79 -12.45 5.36
N ILE A 48 3.95 -11.42 5.17
CA ILE A 48 2.50 -11.52 5.23
C ILE A 48 1.89 -10.89 3.98
N ILE A 49 0.80 -11.48 3.49
CA ILE A 49 -0.05 -10.85 2.48
C ILE A 49 -0.98 -9.89 3.19
N ASP A 50 -0.99 -8.63 2.75
CA ASP A 50 -1.80 -7.59 3.37
C ASP A 50 -3.24 -7.64 2.83
N GLY A 51 -4.16 -8.13 3.66
CA GLY A 51 -5.57 -8.31 3.29
C GLY A 51 -6.27 -7.00 2.92
N LEU A 52 -5.92 -5.89 3.57
CA LEU A 52 -6.49 -4.58 3.26
C LEU A 52 -6.06 -4.13 1.86
N PHE A 53 -4.78 -4.28 1.52
CA PHE A 53 -4.31 -3.95 0.16
C PHE A 53 -4.85 -4.90 -0.90
N VAL A 54 -5.12 -6.18 -0.58
CA VAL A 54 -5.83 -7.08 -1.50
C VAL A 54 -7.23 -6.54 -1.81
N GLU A 55 -7.98 -6.11 -0.80
CA GLU A 55 -9.32 -5.52 -0.99
C GLU A 55 -9.27 -4.22 -1.80
N ILE A 56 -8.29 -3.36 -1.51
CA ILE A 56 -8.08 -2.11 -2.24
C ILE A 56 -7.75 -2.37 -3.71
N LEU A 57 -6.83 -3.31 -3.98
CA LEU A 57 -6.45 -3.65 -5.34
C LEU A 57 -7.62 -4.26 -6.15
N ASN A 58 -8.55 -4.94 -5.48
CA ASN A 58 -9.75 -5.47 -6.10
C ASN A 58 -10.85 -4.42 -6.32
N SER A 59 -10.83 -3.31 -5.58
CA SER A 59 -11.88 -2.29 -5.60
C SER A 59 -11.56 -1.05 -6.43
N CYS A 60 -10.29 -0.70 -6.63
CA CYS A 60 -9.92 0.28 -7.66
C CYS A 60 -8.82 -0.22 -8.60
N MET A 61 -9.20 -0.57 -9.82
CA MET A 61 -8.27 -1.01 -10.88
C MET A 61 -7.49 0.14 -11.52
N ASP A 62 -8.10 1.32 -11.62
CA ASP A 62 -7.58 2.48 -12.36
C ASP A 62 -7.01 3.58 -11.46
N CYS A 63 -6.58 3.21 -10.24
CA CYS A 63 -6.00 4.13 -9.27
C CYS A 63 -4.56 3.73 -8.96
N ASP A 64 -3.67 4.71 -9.01
CA ASP A 64 -2.27 4.55 -8.60
C ASP A 64 -2.07 4.87 -7.11
N GLU A 65 -2.92 5.74 -6.55
CA GLU A 65 -2.78 6.26 -5.19
C GLU A 65 -4.09 6.22 -4.41
N ILE A 66 -3.97 6.05 -3.10
CA ILE A 66 -5.06 6.05 -2.13
C ILE A 66 -4.70 6.96 -0.96
N GLN A 67 -5.72 7.50 -0.30
CA GLN A 67 -5.58 8.27 0.92
C GLN A 67 -6.33 7.58 2.04
N PHE A 68 -5.64 7.34 3.14
CA PHE A 68 -6.26 6.94 4.41
C PHE A 68 -6.78 8.18 5.14
N LYS A 69 -7.95 8.06 5.74
CA LYS A 69 -8.58 9.08 6.57
C LYS A 69 -8.37 8.76 8.05
N GLU A 70 -8.60 9.74 8.91
CA GLU A 70 -8.46 9.61 10.37
C GLU A 70 -9.40 8.55 10.98
N ASP A 71 -10.55 8.29 10.34
CA ASP A 71 -11.49 7.26 10.76
C ASP A 71 -11.08 5.83 10.34
N GLY A 72 -9.92 5.68 9.69
CA GLY A 72 -9.40 4.42 9.17
C GLY A 72 -10.01 4.01 7.83
N SER A 73 -10.96 4.77 7.28
CA SER A 73 -11.43 4.55 5.92
C SER A 73 -10.39 5.00 4.90
N TRP A 74 -10.49 4.49 3.67
CA TRP A 74 -9.63 4.89 2.58
C TRP A 74 -10.47 5.35 1.38
N ALA A 75 -9.88 6.18 0.53
CA ALA A 75 -10.46 6.58 -0.74
C ALA A 75 -9.36 6.70 -1.79
N PRO A 76 -9.64 6.41 -3.07
CA PRO A 76 -8.72 6.73 -4.15
C PRO A 76 -8.33 8.21 -4.15
N MET A 77 -7.04 8.49 -4.32
CA MET A 77 -6.62 9.84 -4.64
C MET A 77 -7.02 10.13 -6.08
N ARG A 78 -7.92 11.11 -6.24
CA ARG A 78 -8.28 11.61 -7.56
C ARG A 78 -7.16 12.54 -8.02
N ASN A 79 -6.12 11.97 -8.59
CA ASN A 79 -5.30 12.73 -9.52
C ASN A 79 -6.26 13.13 -10.66
N LEU A 80 -6.29 14.41 -11.07
CA LEU A 80 -7.22 14.96 -12.06
C LEU A 80 -7.08 14.31 -13.45
N CYS A 81 -7.44 13.04 -13.57
CA CYS A 81 -7.28 12.21 -14.75
C CYS A 81 -8.55 11.34 -14.79
N HIS A 82 -9.67 11.72 -15.41
CA HIS A 82 -9.97 12.75 -16.40
C HIS A 82 -11.36 13.35 -16.12
N PHE A 83 -11.58 14.57 -16.62
CA PHE A 83 -12.83 15.30 -16.71
C PHE A 83 -13.91 14.63 -17.60
N LEU A 84 -13.96 13.30 -17.66
CA LEU A 84 -14.87 12.55 -18.54
C LEU A 84 -15.66 11.52 -17.75
N GLY A 85 -16.96 11.81 -17.57
CA GLY A 85 -18.01 10.80 -17.42
C GLY A 85 -17.97 9.93 -16.18
N GLN A 86 -18.56 10.44 -15.10
CA GLN A 86 -18.81 9.73 -13.85
C GLN A 86 -19.43 8.33 -14.04
N ARG A 87 -18.69 7.30 -13.61
CA ARG A 87 -19.27 6.14 -12.91
C ARG A 87 -18.50 5.92 -11.61
N PHE A 88 -19.10 6.46 -10.56
CA PHE A 88 -18.71 6.33 -9.16
C PHE A 88 -18.23 4.92 -8.83
N CYS A 89 -16.95 4.77 -8.44
CA CYS A 89 -16.53 3.66 -7.58
C CYS A 89 -17.08 3.92 -6.16
N ARG A 90 -18.39 3.72 -5.99
CA ARG A 90 -19.07 3.59 -4.69
C ARG A 90 -19.42 2.11 -4.55
N ARG A 91 -18.51 1.30 -4.00
CA ARG A 91 -18.91 0.02 -3.41
C ARG A 91 -18.48 -0.02 -1.94
N SER A 92 -19.49 0.28 -1.13
CA SER A 92 -19.73 0.08 0.31
C SER A 92 -18.55 -0.19 1.26
N LEU A 93 -18.37 0.76 2.18
CA LEU A 93 -17.47 0.83 3.33
C LEU A 93 -17.81 -0.11 4.51
N THR A 94 -18.49 -1.24 4.29
CA THR A 94 -19.12 -1.97 5.42
C THR A 94 -18.36 -3.18 5.95
N HIS A 95 -17.28 -3.66 5.33
CA HIS A 95 -16.66 -4.94 5.73
C HIS A 95 -15.34 -4.88 6.53
N VAL A 96 -14.68 -3.73 6.66
CA VAL A 96 -13.35 -3.64 7.32
C VAL A 96 -13.44 -3.37 8.83
N ARG A 97 -14.65 -3.24 9.39
CA ARG A 97 -14.84 -2.67 10.74
C ARG A 97 -14.54 -3.61 11.92
N GLU A 98 -14.12 -4.85 11.70
CA GLU A 98 -13.98 -5.83 12.81
C GLU A 98 -12.54 -6.19 13.22
N ARG A 99 -11.48 -5.62 12.65
CA ARG A 99 -10.10 -6.03 13.01
C ARG A 99 -9.08 -4.96 13.40
N LEU A 100 -9.50 -3.71 13.62
CA LEU A 100 -8.58 -2.65 14.03
C LEU A 100 -8.97 -2.04 15.38
N GLN A 101 -8.69 -2.76 16.47
CA GLN A 101 -8.74 -2.21 17.84
C GLN A 101 -7.39 -2.13 18.55
N SER A 102 -6.24 -2.38 17.90
CA SER A 102 -4.96 -2.44 18.63
C SER A 102 -3.81 -1.55 18.14
N ALA A 103 -4.04 -0.52 17.33
CA ALA A 103 -2.96 0.39 16.93
C ALA A 103 -3.35 1.86 17.03
N ARG A 104 -3.44 2.36 18.27
CA ARG A 104 -3.30 3.80 18.55
C ARG A 104 -1.81 4.07 18.76
N SER A 105 -1.19 4.80 17.84
CA SER A 105 -0.34 5.97 18.14
C SER A 105 0.53 6.30 16.93
N SER A 106 0.61 7.61 16.67
CA SER A 106 1.72 8.30 16.03
C SER A 106 1.71 8.44 14.50
N SER A 107 1.35 9.67 14.11
CA SER A 107 2.05 10.57 13.16
C SER A 107 2.09 10.19 11.67
N GLU A 108 1.40 11.04 10.89
CA GLU A 108 1.66 11.47 9.52
C GLU A 108 2.53 10.54 8.64
N VAL A 109 1.87 9.76 7.80
CA VAL A 109 2.51 9.12 6.64
C VAL A 109 1.92 9.74 5.37
N LEU A 110 2.43 10.91 5.01
CA LEU A 110 2.42 11.39 3.63
C LEU A 110 3.43 10.50 2.87
N LEU A 111 2.93 9.48 2.16
CA LEU A 111 3.73 8.80 1.15
C LEU A 111 3.80 9.67 -0.11
N SER A 112 4.56 10.77 -0.05
CA SER A 112 4.99 11.51 -1.23
C SER A 112 6.39 11.02 -1.62
N CYS A 113 6.45 10.17 -2.65
CA CYS A 113 7.69 9.87 -3.35
C CYS A 113 8.21 11.17 -4.00
N GLY A 114 9.43 11.55 -3.66
CA GLY A 114 10.06 12.79 -4.11
C GLY A 114 10.14 12.95 -5.62
N ARG A 115 9.76 14.14 -6.08
CA ARG A 115 10.30 14.79 -7.28
C ARG A 115 10.54 16.26 -6.96
N THR A 116 11.74 16.60 -6.53
CA THR A 116 12.26 17.96 -6.74
C THR A 116 12.58 18.08 -8.22
N ILE A 117 11.62 18.58 -9.00
CA ILE A 117 11.91 19.23 -10.27
C ILE A 117 12.29 20.66 -9.92
N GLY A 118 13.51 21.05 -10.30
CA GLY A 118 14.01 22.39 -10.09
C GLY A 118 13.20 23.44 -10.87
N VAL A 119 13.16 24.63 -10.30
CA VAL A 119 12.96 25.88 -11.03
C VAL A 119 13.90 26.89 -10.39
N GLU A 120 14.65 27.58 -11.25
CA GLU A 120 15.63 28.63 -10.95
C GLU A 120 15.09 29.74 -10.04
#